data_AF-A0A946XRD2-F1
#
_entry.id   AF-A0A946XRD2-F1
#
_cell.length_a   1.000
_cell.length_b   1.000
_cell.length_c   1.000
_cell.angle_alpha   90.00
_cell.angle_beta   90.00
_cell.angle_gamma   90.00
#
_symmetry.space_group_name_H-M   'P 1'
#
loop_
_entity.id
_entity.type
_entity.pdbx_description
1 polymer ?
#
loop_
_entity_poly.entity_id
_entity_poly.type
_entity_poly.pdbx_seq_one_letter_code
_entity_poly.pdbx_strand_id
1 'polypeptide(L)'
;MNPSNSEHKEHSNKGGCPLSGQISHRWDLAVSSKDLCTEQHDEKDLTTSAREAWRNSIRCIGRLYWKSLKVNDAQSVDENDELFDALLKHIDTATNEGTIRPTITVFKPWEDSTNEIRIWNHQLIRYAGHVAEDGTVIGDPMSKEITRVAKLLGWKPNSSPGRFDVLPLILQCGEELKYYSIPEKYIAEVVIRHPRYDWIEGLGLKWYGVPIISDMIFATGSDIYPSAPFNGWYMGTEIGARDLGDEDRYNQLPVIANRLGLDMTVETSLWKDHALLILNEAVLWSFNEDGIRIVDHHTASKEFSTFCNNEEKKSRVPNADWSWIVPPMSSSATSAFHRYYELNLEFPNYLLQEPPLAYRTRKSFNQ
;
A
#
# COMPACT_ATOMS: atom_id res chain seq x y z
N MET A 1 8.78 36.55 18.50
CA MET A 1 7.73 36.51 19.53
C MET A 1 7.64 35.08 20.01
N ASN A 2 8.17 34.80 21.20
CA ASN A 2 8.08 33.46 21.81
C ASN A 2 6.64 33.24 22.30
N PRO A 3 5.98 32.13 21.95
CA PRO A 3 4.88 31.64 22.75
C PRO A 3 5.44 30.84 23.92
N SER A 4 4.98 31.24 25.09
CA SER A 4 5.18 30.68 26.42
C SER A 4 4.81 29.20 26.52
N ASN A 5 5.58 28.48 27.34
CA ASN A 5 5.29 27.15 27.89
C ASN A 5 3.82 27.00 28.27
N SER A 6 3.08 26.17 27.54
CA SER A 6 1.81 25.61 27.99
C SER A 6 2.08 24.29 28.70
N GLU A 7 1.70 24.24 29.96
CA GLU A 7 1.75 23.11 30.86
C GLU A 7 1.17 21.84 30.22
N HIS A 8 1.94 20.74 30.29
CA HIS A 8 1.44 19.40 30.01
C HIS A 8 0.32 19.07 31.00
N LYS A 9 -0.94 19.18 30.55
CA LYS A 9 -2.04 18.49 31.21
C LYS A 9 -1.96 17.01 30.86
N GLU A 10 -1.62 16.19 31.85
CA GLU A 10 -1.87 14.75 31.83
C GLU A 10 -3.37 14.54 31.56
N HIS A 11 -3.70 14.06 30.37
CA HIS A 11 -5.02 13.51 30.12
C HIS A 11 -5.13 12.15 30.80
N SER A 12 -5.98 12.11 31.83
CA SER A 12 -6.42 10.90 32.49
C SER A 12 -6.90 9.87 31.46
N ASN A 13 -6.22 8.74 31.41
CA ASN A 13 -6.58 7.57 30.60
C ASN A 13 -7.90 6.99 31.13
N LYS A 14 -9.03 7.43 30.55
CA LYS A 14 -10.35 6.83 30.78
C LYS A 14 -10.72 6.08 29.49
N GLY A 15 -10.56 4.75 29.50
CA GLY A 15 -11.08 3.86 28.46
C GLY A 15 -10.53 4.09 27.04
N GLY A 16 -9.22 4.33 26.90
CA GLY A 16 -8.59 4.57 25.59
C GLY A 16 -8.52 3.33 24.71
N CYS A 17 -8.64 3.53 23.39
CA CYS A 17 -8.38 2.50 22.38
C CYS A 17 -6.93 1.96 22.53
N PRO A 18 -6.71 0.62 22.54
CA PRO A 18 -5.39 0.02 22.75
C PRO A 18 -4.37 0.39 21.67
N LEU A 19 -4.81 0.95 20.55
CA LEU A 19 -3.98 1.35 19.42
C LEU A 19 -3.26 2.71 19.61
N SER A 20 -3.57 3.47 20.66
CA SER A 20 -3.00 4.82 20.84
C SER A 20 -1.47 4.81 20.91
N GLY A 21 -0.82 5.59 20.03
CA GLY A 21 0.63 5.69 19.94
C GLY A 21 1.35 4.54 19.19
N GLN A 22 0.64 3.51 18.72
CA GLN A 22 1.23 2.30 18.11
C GLN A 22 1.20 2.29 16.56
N ILE A 23 1.36 3.46 15.94
CA ILE A 23 1.08 3.67 14.50
C ILE A 23 1.99 2.88 13.55
N SER A 24 3.23 2.67 13.97
CA SER A 24 4.20 1.88 13.20
C SER A 24 4.43 0.49 13.80
N HIS A 25 3.64 0.09 14.80
CA HIS A 25 3.76 -1.24 15.40
C HIS A 25 3.28 -2.31 14.42
N ARG A 26 4.09 -3.34 14.24
CA ARG A 26 3.75 -4.53 13.47
C ARG A 26 3.25 -5.59 14.44
N TRP A 27 1.99 -5.97 14.28
CA TRP A 27 1.31 -6.85 15.21
C TRP A 27 1.62 -8.32 14.90
N ASP A 28 1.84 -9.12 15.95
CA ASP A 28 1.94 -10.58 15.92
C ASP A 28 0.70 -11.16 16.61
N LEU A 29 -0.19 -11.81 15.86
CA LEU A 29 -1.48 -12.28 16.38
C LEU A 29 -1.35 -13.37 17.44
N ALA A 30 -0.26 -14.15 17.42
CA ALA A 30 0.00 -15.14 18.47
C ALA A 30 0.30 -14.48 19.83
N VAL A 31 0.73 -13.22 19.83
CA VAL A 31 1.05 -12.45 21.04
C VAL A 31 -0.05 -11.47 21.40
N SER A 32 -0.59 -10.76 20.41
CA SER A 32 -1.38 -9.54 20.63
C SER A 32 -2.85 -9.66 20.22
N SER A 33 -3.35 -10.85 19.84
CA SER A 33 -4.76 -11.04 19.48
C SER A 33 -5.73 -10.54 20.56
N LYS A 34 -5.42 -10.78 21.84
CA LYS A 34 -6.22 -10.29 22.98
C LYS A 34 -6.26 -8.76 23.10
N ASP A 35 -5.23 -8.07 22.63
CA ASP A 35 -5.19 -6.60 22.66
C ASP A 35 -5.98 -5.99 21.49
N LEU A 36 -6.21 -6.79 20.43
CA LEU A 36 -6.92 -6.39 19.22
C LEU A 36 -8.42 -6.76 19.24
N CYS A 37 -8.83 -7.62 20.17
CA CYS A 37 -10.22 -7.96 20.45
C CYS A 37 -10.62 -7.40 21.82
N THR A 38 -11.54 -6.42 21.87
CA THR A 38 -12.07 -5.88 23.13
C THR A 38 -13.55 -6.23 23.29
N GLU A 39 -13.95 -6.67 24.49
CA GLU A 39 -15.30 -7.20 24.77
C GLU A 39 -16.45 -6.17 24.64
N GLN A 40 -16.17 -4.92 24.26
CA GLN A 40 -17.10 -3.78 24.35
C GLN A 40 -17.51 -3.14 23.02
N HIS A 41 -17.23 -3.77 21.87
CA HIS A 41 -17.69 -3.23 20.58
C HIS A 41 -19.02 -3.85 20.13
N ASP A 42 -19.98 -2.98 19.77
CA ASP A 42 -21.21 -3.41 19.10
C ASP A 42 -20.87 -4.18 17.81
N GLU A 43 -21.45 -5.36 17.64
CA GLU A 43 -21.31 -6.14 16.40
C GLU A 43 -21.83 -5.34 15.20
N LYS A 44 -20.94 -5.03 14.27
CA LYS A 44 -21.25 -4.43 12.97
C LYS A 44 -21.04 -5.45 11.87
N ASP A 45 -21.87 -5.39 10.83
CA ASP A 45 -21.68 -6.24 9.66
C ASP A 45 -20.31 -5.97 9.00
N LEU A 46 -19.78 -6.99 8.34
CA LEU A 46 -18.45 -6.97 7.70
C LEU A 46 -18.26 -5.79 6.74
N THR A 47 -19.31 -5.42 6.00
CA THR A 47 -19.23 -4.32 5.03
C THR A 47 -19.10 -2.98 5.72
N THR A 48 -19.91 -2.75 6.77
CA THR A 48 -19.82 -1.54 7.58
C THR A 48 -18.44 -1.44 8.25
N SER A 49 -17.97 -2.53 8.86
CA SER A 49 -16.66 -2.57 9.52
C SER A 49 -15.49 -2.27 8.59
N ALA A 50 -15.46 -2.88 7.39
CA ALA A 50 -14.39 -2.65 6.42
C ALA A 50 -14.38 -1.21 5.89
N ARG A 51 -15.57 -0.65 5.63
CA ARG A 51 -15.72 0.75 5.19
C ARG A 51 -15.24 1.73 6.26
N GLU A 52 -15.61 1.49 7.51
CA GLU A 52 -15.14 2.31 8.62
C GLU A 52 -13.64 2.14 8.88
N ALA A 53 -13.06 0.96 8.69
CA ALA A 53 -11.61 0.76 8.78
C ALA A 53 -10.85 1.64 7.78
N TRP A 54 -11.33 1.74 6.55
CA TRP A 54 -10.76 2.67 5.58
C TRP A 54 -10.93 4.14 6.03
N ARG A 55 -12.12 4.53 6.51
CA ARG A 55 -12.35 5.87 7.06
C ARG A 55 -11.38 6.21 8.21
N ASN A 56 -11.04 5.23 9.03
CA ASN A 56 -10.16 5.36 10.20
C ASN A 56 -8.66 5.19 9.85
N SER A 57 -8.31 4.89 8.59
CA SER A 57 -6.92 4.68 8.16
C SER A 57 -6.15 6.01 8.08
N ILE A 58 -5.46 6.38 9.16
CA ILE A 58 -4.85 7.71 9.33
C ILE A 58 -3.72 8.03 8.34
N ARG A 59 -3.15 7.03 7.67
CA ARG A 59 -2.11 7.18 6.62
C ARG A 59 -2.66 7.23 5.20
N CYS A 60 -3.99 7.17 5.02
CA CYS A 60 -4.62 7.18 3.71
C CYS A 60 -5.16 8.59 3.36
N ILE A 61 -4.66 9.18 2.27
CA ILE A 61 -5.18 10.45 1.75
C ILE A 61 -6.53 10.27 1.02
N GLY A 62 -6.77 9.13 0.39
CA GLY A 62 -7.95 8.83 -0.44
C GLY A 62 -9.25 8.53 0.33
N ARG A 63 -9.37 8.94 1.59
CA ARG A 63 -10.48 8.54 2.48
C ARG A 63 -11.85 9.10 2.11
N LEU A 64 -11.95 10.08 1.21
CA LEU A 64 -13.24 10.63 0.77
C LEU A 64 -14.20 9.54 0.24
N TYR A 65 -13.65 8.49 -0.36
CA TYR A 65 -14.39 7.44 -1.06
C TYR A 65 -14.73 6.23 -0.19
N TRP A 66 -14.51 6.29 1.13
CA TRP A 66 -14.62 5.15 2.04
C TRP A 66 -15.92 4.33 1.93
N LYS A 67 -17.04 4.99 1.64
CA LYS A 67 -18.36 4.36 1.47
C LYS A 67 -18.51 3.53 0.19
N SER A 68 -17.66 3.78 -0.80
CA SER A 68 -17.73 3.11 -2.11
C SER A 68 -17.07 1.73 -2.12
N LEU A 69 -16.36 1.36 -1.04
CA LEU A 69 -15.68 0.08 -0.91
C LEU A 69 -16.63 -1.08 -1.18
N LYS A 70 -16.29 -1.90 -2.17
CA LYS A 70 -16.91 -3.21 -2.41
C LYS A 70 -16.24 -4.23 -1.49
N VAL A 71 -17.04 -4.99 -0.77
CA VAL A 71 -16.55 -6.03 0.15
C VAL A 71 -16.93 -7.38 -0.43
N ASN A 72 -15.92 -8.20 -0.73
CA ASN A 72 -16.09 -9.60 -1.06
C ASN A 72 -15.92 -10.40 0.23
N ASP A 73 -16.97 -11.07 0.66
CA ASP A 73 -16.91 -12.02 1.76
C ASP A 73 -16.35 -13.35 1.23
N ALA A 74 -15.17 -13.74 1.71
CA ALA A 74 -14.47 -14.97 1.36
C ALA A 74 -14.09 -15.76 2.62
N GLN A 75 -14.83 -15.58 3.72
CA GLN A 75 -14.54 -16.24 5.00
C GLN A 75 -14.68 -17.78 4.96
N SER A 76 -15.36 -18.32 3.95
CA SER A 76 -15.49 -19.77 3.74
C SER A 76 -14.27 -20.41 3.08
N VAL A 77 -13.31 -19.63 2.58
CA VAL A 77 -12.10 -20.12 1.91
C VAL A 77 -11.11 -20.62 2.97
N ASP A 78 -10.64 -21.86 2.82
CA ASP A 78 -9.67 -22.48 3.72
C ASP A 78 -8.49 -23.18 3.02
N GLU A 79 -8.49 -23.25 1.68
CA GLU A 79 -7.40 -23.84 0.89
C GLU A 79 -6.74 -22.85 -0.08
N ASN A 80 -5.45 -23.09 -0.39
CA ASN A 80 -4.63 -22.17 -1.19
C ASN A 80 -5.15 -21.98 -2.64
N ASP A 81 -5.75 -23.00 -3.25
CA ASP A 81 -6.26 -22.91 -4.63
C ASP A 81 -7.50 -22.01 -4.70
N GLU A 82 -8.44 -22.16 -3.75
CA GLU A 82 -9.61 -21.29 -3.63
C GLU A 82 -9.23 -19.86 -3.24
N LEU A 83 -8.22 -19.71 -2.37
CA LEU A 83 -7.64 -18.42 -2.04
C LEU A 83 -7.10 -17.74 -3.29
N PHE A 84 -6.33 -18.44 -4.13
CA PHE A 84 -5.81 -17.90 -5.38
C PHE A 84 -6.94 -17.45 -6.33
N ASP A 85 -7.98 -18.26 -6.51
CA ASP A 85 -9.14 -17.91 -7.34
C ASP A 85 -9.86 -16.66 -6.83
N ALA A 86 -10.04 -16.53 -5.51
CA ALA A 86 -10.62 -15.35 -4.89
C ALA A 86 -9.77 -14.08 -5.12
N LEU A 87 -8.43 -14.22 -5.13
CA LEU A 87 -7.51 -13.12 -5.43
C LEU A 87 -7.54 -12.72 -6.91
N LEU A 88 -7.63 -13.67 -7.85
CA LEU A 88 -7.83 -13.35 -9.26
C LEU A 88 -9.14 -12.59 -9.50
N LYS A 89 -10.23 -13.02 -8.85
CA LYS A 89 -11.51 -12.31 -8.89
C LYS A 89 -11.43 -10.92 -8.27
N HIS A 90 -10.63 -10.74 -7.21
CA HIS A 90 -10.35 -9.43 -6.64
C HIS A 90 -9.66 -8.53 -7.67
N ILE A 91 -8.58 -9.00 -8.28
CA ILE A 91 -7.81 -8.22 -9.27
C ILE A 91 -8.70 -7.80 -10.44
N ASP A 92 -9.50 -8.70 -10.99
CA ASP A 92 -10.43 -8.42 -12.08
C ASP A 92 -11.48 -7.36 -11.68
N THR A 93 -12.13 -7.56 -10.52
CA THR A 93 -13.10 -6.61 -9.96
C THR A 93 -12.50 -5.24 -9.70
N ALA A 94 -11.28 -5.18 -9.19
CA ALA A 94 -10.58 -3.96 -8.84
C ALA A 94 -10.13 -3.20 -10.10
N THR A 95 -9.63 -3.93 -11.10
CA THR A 95 -9.15 -3.38 -12.38
C THR A 95 -10.29 -2.81 -13.20
N ASN A 96 -11.41 -3.53 -13.33
CA ASN A 96 -12.65 -3.04 -13.96
C ASN A 96 -12.40 -2.23 -15.26
N GLU A 97 -11.65 -2.83 -16.19
CA GLU A 97 -11.29 -2.24 -17.49
C GLU A 97 -10.64 -0.84 -17.38
N GLY A 98 -9.86 -0.61 -16.33
CA GLY A 98 -9.19 0.67 -16.07
C GLY A 98 -10.01 1.65 -15.21
N THR A 99 -11.32 1.43 -15.07
CA THR A 99 -12.18 2.22 -14.17
C THR A 99 -12.08 1.68 -12.74
N ILE A 100 -10.92 1.90 -12.11
CA ILE A 100 -10.53 1.25 -10.85
C ILE A 100 -11.62 1.37 -9.78
N ARG A 101 -11.98 0.21 -9.20
CA ARG A 101 -12.99 0.07 -8.16
C ARG A 101 -12.35 -0.28 -6.82
N PRO A 102 -12.57 0.53 -5.76
CA PRO A 102 -12.13 0.16 -4.42
C PRO A 102 -12.80 -1.13 -3.96
N THR A 103 -11.98 -2.13 -3.67
CA THR A 103 -12.41 -3.48 -3.31
C THR A 103 -11.59 -3.98 -2.14
N ILE A 104 -12.20 -4.77 -1.27
CA ILE A 104 -11.53 -5.60 -0.26
C ILE A 104 -12.08 -7.02 -0.38
N THR A 105 -11.21 -8.02 -0.27
CA THR A 105 -11.63 -9.42 -0.08
C THR A 105 -11.23 -9.83 1.31
N VAL A 106 -12.18 -10.25 2.14
CA VAL A 106 -11.90 -10.64 3.54
C VAL A 106 -11.98 -12.15 3.67
N PHE A 107 -10.86 -12.76 4.07
CA PHE A 107 -10.78 -14.21 4.31
C PHE A 107 -11.15 -14.54 5.76
N LYS A 108 -11.01 -15.82 6.15
CA LYS A 108 -11.43 -16.33 7.45
C LYS A 108 -10.81 -15.51 8.62
N PRO A 109 -11.57 -15.23 9.69
CA PRO A 109 -11.00 -14.63 10.88
C PRO A 109 -10.00 -15.58 11.55
N TRP A 110 -8.99 -15.00 12.20
CA TRP A 110 -8.00 -15.74 12.96
C TRP A 110 -8.62 -16.28 14.25
N GLU A 111 -8.43 -17.59 14.49
CA GLU A 111 -8.80 -18.25 15.75
C GLU A 111 -7.52 -18.58 16.53
N ASP A 112 -6.56 -19.21 15.85
CA ASP A 112 -5.23 -19.48 16.36
C ASP A 112 -4.23 -19.68 15.21
N SER A 113 -2.99 -20.06 15.52
CA SER A 113 -1.95 -20.22 14.49
C SER A 113 -2.18 -21.39 13.50
N THR A 114 -3.16 -22.26 13.73
CA THR A 114 -3.46 -23.41 12.88
C THR A 114 -4.40 -23.05 11.73
N ASN A 115 -5.22 -22.00 11.88
CA ASN A 115 -6.14 -21.52 10.84
C ASN A 115 -5.66 -20.23 10.13
N GLU A 116 -4.44 -19.78 10.40
CA GLU A 116 -3.93 -18.51 9.88
C GLU A 116 -3.79 -18.54 8.34
N ILE A 117 -4.47 -17.59 7.68
CA ILE A 117 -4.31 -17.31 6.25
C ILE A 117 -3.40 -16.09 6.09
N ARG A 118 -2.36 -16.20 5.25
CA ARG A 118 -1.43 -15.10 4.96
C ARG A 118 -1.11 -15.02 3.48
N ILE A 119 -1.10 -13.79 2.97
CA ILE A 119 -0.48 -13.46 1.68
C ILE A 119 0.87 -12.86 2.01
N TRP A 120 1.95 -13.50 1.58
CA TRP A 120 3.31 -13.07 1.95
C TRP A 120 3.77 -11.84 1.15
N ASN A 121 3.15 -11.61 0.00
CA ASN A 121 3.39 -10.43 -0.82
C ASN A 121 2.84 -9.18 -0.11
N HIS A 122 3.60 -8.08 -0.16
CA HIS A 122 3.12 -6.78 0.31
C HIS A 122 1.95 -6.26 -0.54
N GLN A 123 2.03 -6.48 -1.85
CA GLN A 123 0.97 -6.17 -2.82
C GLN A 123 0.72 -7.36 -3.73
N LEU A 124 -0.51 -7.54 -4.21
CA LEU A 124 -0.83 -8.67 -5.09
C LEU A 124 -0.06 -8.59 -6.42
N ILE A 125 0.06 -7.41 -7.00
CA ILE A 125 0.87 -7.17 -8.19
C ILE A 125 2.08 -6.36 -7.75
N ARG A 126 3.27 -6.92 -7.95
CA ARG A 126 4.54 -6.26 -7.64
C ARG A 126 5.65 -6.85 -8.50
N TYR A 127 6.60 -6.01 -8.89
CA TYR A 127 7.78 -6.45 -9.63
C TYR A 127 8.83 -7.06 -8.72
N ALA A 128 9.55 -8.05 -9.25
CA ALA A 128 10.64 -8.74 -8.59
C ALA A 128 11.90 -7.87 -8.49
N GLY A 129 12.77 -8.22 -7.54
CA GLY A 129 14.09 -7.64 -7.34
C GLY A 129 15.16 -8.73 -7.42
N HIS A 130 15.78 -8.90 -8.58
CA HIS A 130 16.77 -9.95 -8.82
C HIS A 130 18.16 -9.45 -8.46
N VAL A 131 18.79 -10.08 -7.47
CA VAL A 131 20.20 -9.82 -7.13
C VAL A 131 21.09 -10.57 -8.13
N ALA A 132 21.93 -9.84 -8.86
CA ALA A 132 22.94 -10.37 -9.76
C ALA A 132 24.20 -10.83 -9.01
N GLU A 133 25.11 -11.50 -9.71
CA GLU A 133 26.35 -12.04 -9.12
C GLU A 133 27.27 -10.96 -8.53
N ASP A 134 27.28 -9.77 -9.13
CA ASP A 134 28.05 -8.61 -8.67
C ASP A 134 27.36 -7.81 -7.55
N GLY A 135 26.20 -8.27 -7.07
CA GLY A 135 25.40 -7.64 -6.03
C GLY A 135 24.48 -6.53 -6.53
N THR A 136 24.49 -6.20 -7.83
CA THR A 136 23.52 -5.26 -8.41
C THR A 136 22.12 -5.85 -8.40
N VAL A 137 21.11 -4.99 -8.45
CA VAL A 137 19.70 -5.40 -8.41
C VAL A 137 19.04 -5.04 -9.73
N ILE A 138 18.48 -6.05 -10.39
CA ILE A 138 17.64 -5.90 -11.58
C ILE A 138 16.18 -5.92 -11.13
N GLY A 139 15.43 -4.86 -11.44
CA GLY A 139 14.04 -4.68 -11.02
C GLY A 139 13.92 -3.87 -9.74
N ASP A 140 13.01 -4.26 -8.84
CA ASP A 140 12.68 -3.49 -7.64
C ASP A 140 13.50 -3.91 -6.40
N PRO A 141 14.39 -3.06 -5.85
CA PRO A 141 15.16 -3.38 -4.65
C PRO A 141 14.32 -3.67 -3.40
N MET A 142 13.11 -3.13 -3.29
CA MET A 142 12.20 -3.42 -2.18
C MET A 142 11.76 -4.89 -2.18
N SER A 143 11.75 -5.53 -3.35
CA SER A 143 11.24 -6.88 -3.54
C SER A 143 12.31 -7.98 -3.44
N LYS A 144 13.57 -7.66 -3.12
CA LYS A 144 14.69 -8.62 -3.10
C LYS A 144 14.38 -9.86 -2.26
N GLU A 145 13.88 -9.67 -1.06
CA GLU A 145 13.69 -10.77 -0.11
C GLU A 145 12.54 -11.69 -0.54
N ILE A 146 11.39 -11.13 -0.93
CA ILE A 146 10.27 -11.94 -1.43
C ILE A 146 10.60 -12.64 -2.75
N THR A 147 11.42 -12.00 -3.61
CA THR A 147 11.94 -12.61 -4.84
C THR A 147 12.83 -13.81 -4.54
N ARG A 148 13.69 -13.71 -3.53
CA ARG A 148 14.54 -14.81 -3.05
C ARG A 148 13.67 -15.97 -2.55
N VAL A 149 12.63 -15.69 -1.76
CA VAL A 149 11.70 -16.71 -1.26
C VAL A 149 10.96 -17.40 -2.40
N ALA A 150 10.42 -16.64 -3.36
CA ALA A 150 9.75 -17.21 -4.54
C ALA A 150 10.66 -18.19 -5.29
N LYS A 151 11.93 -17.81 -5.54
CA LYS A 151 12.92 -18.67 -6.18
C LYS A 151 13.21 -19.95 -5.37
N LEU A 152 13.29 -19.85 -4.04
CA LEU A 152 13.46 -21.02 -3.17
C LEU A 152 12.26 -21.97 -3.18
N LEU A 153 11.04 -21.45 -3.36
CA LEU A 153 9.84 -22.26 -3.56
C LEU A 153 9.77 -22.88 -4.96
N GLY A 154 10.71 -22.57 -5.85
CA GLY A 154 10.82 -23.16 -7.17
C GLY A 154 10.31 -22.27 -8.31
N TRP A 155 9.88 -21.03 -8.02
CA TRP A 155 9.54 -20.07 -9.07
C TRP A 155 10.76 -19.77 -9.93
N LYS A 156 10.60 -19.89 -11.24
CA LYS A 156 11.62 -19.53 -12.23
C LYS A 156 11.10 -18.34 -13.02
N PRO A 157 11.75 -17.16 -12.94
CA PRO A 157 11.43 -16.08 -13.87
C PRO A 157 11.74 -16.53 -15.30
N ASN A 158 11.29 -15.76 -16.29
CA ASN A 158 11.63 -15.99 -17.70
C ASN A 158 13.15 -16.15 -17.88
N SER A 159 13.59 -16.75 -19.00
CA SER A 159 14.98 -17.20 -19.22
C SER A 159 16.06 -16.16 -18.95
N SER A 160 15.73 -14.87 -18.94
CA SER A 160 16.56 -13.78 -18.43
C SER A 160 15.76 -12.88 -17.47
N PRO A 161 16.26 -12.59 -16.25
CA PRO A 161 15.61 -11.69 -15.31
C PRO A 161 15.35 -10.29 -15.90
N GLY A 162 14.10 -9.85 -15.90
CA GLY A 162 13.67 -8.55 -16.40
C GLY A 162 13.57 -7.48 -15.31
N ARG A 163 13.52 -6.20 -15.73
CA ARG A 163 13.30 -5.06 -14.82
C ARG A 163 11.89 -5.01 -14.22
N PHE A 164 10.94 -5.70 -14.85
CA PHE A 164 9.51 -5.62 -14.51
C PHE A 164 8.88 -7.02 -14.53
N ASP A 165 9.60 -8.02 -14.03
CA ASP A 165 9.08 -9.38 -13.87
C ASP A 165 8.06 -9.38 -12.72
N VAL A 166 6.81 -9.75 -13.00
CA VAL A 166 5.76 -9.81 -11.97
C VAL A 166 6.01 -11.01 -11.05
N LEU A 167 6.02 -10.75 -9.75
CA LEU A 167 6.16 -11.79 -8.72
C LEU A 167 4.95 -12.75 -8.73
N PRO A 168 5.17 -14.04 -8.45
CA PRO A 168 4.06 -14.92 -8.09
C PRO A 168 3.50 -14.50 -6.72
N LEU A 169 2.24 -14.85 -6.48
CA LEU A 169 1.66 -14.80 -5.14
C LEU A 169 2.19 -15.96 -4.32
N ILE A 170 2.62 -15.70 -3.08
CA ILE A 170 3.00 -16.71 -2.10
C ILE A 170 1.93 -16.73 -1.03
N LEU A 171 1.20 -17.83 -0.98
CA LEU A 171 -0.02 -18.02 -0.22
C LEU A 171 0.19 -19.06 0.87
N GLN A 172 -0.30 -18.75 2.06
CA GLN A 172 -0.29 -19.63 3.22
C GLN A 172 -1.72 -19.85 3.71
N CYS A 173 -2.09 -21.11 3.87
CA CYS A 173 -3.29 -21.55 4.59
C CYS A 173 -2.86 -22.57 5.65
N GLY A 174 -2.93 -22.18 6.93
CA GLY A 174 -2.38 -22.99 8.03
C GLY A 174 -0.88 -23.23 7.84
N GLU A 175 -0.47 -24.49 7.75
CA GLU A 175 0.94 -24.88 7.53
C GLU A 175 1.34 -24.90 6.05
N GLU A 176 0.37 -25.02 5.14
CA GLU A 176 0.64 -25.18 3.71
C GLU A 176 1.08 -23.84 3.09
N LEU A 177 2.19 -23.86 2.35
CA LEU A 177 2.75 -22.71 1.67
C LEU A 177 2.94 -23.04 0.19
N LYS A 178 2.27 -22.30 -0.70
CA LYS A 178 2.32 -22.49 -2.15
C LYS A 178 2.56 -21.17 -2.86
N TYR A 179 3.09 -21.23 -4.09
CA TYR A 179 3.20 -20.05 -4.96
C TYR A 179 2.34 -20.22 -6.21
N TYR A 180 1.82 -19.11 -6.72
CA TYR A 180 0.94 -19.06 -7.89
C TYR A 180 1.34 -17.91 -8.81
N SER A 181 1.61 -18.20 -10.08
CA SER A 181 1.83 -17.16 -11.08
C SER A 181 0.50 -16.54 -11.51
N ILE A 182 0.40 -15.21 -11.46
CA ILE A 182 -0.77 -14.48 -11.91
C ILE A 182 -0.82 -14.55 -13.45
N PRO A 183 -1.92 -15.02 -14.07
CA PRO A 183 -2.05 -15.01 -15.52
C PRO A 183 -2.03 -13.57 -16.07
N GLU A 184 -1.30 -13.34 -17.16
CA GLU A 184 -1.08 -12.00 -17.75
C GLU A 184 -2.37 -11.21 -18.00
N LYS A 185 -3.48 -11.89 -18.33
CA LYS A 185 -4.79 -11.26 -18.55
C LYS A 185 -5.34 -10.49 -17.33
N TYR A 186 -4.86 -10.79 -16.12
CA TYR A 186 -5.25 -10.08 -14.89
C TYR A 186 -4.32 -8.91 -14.57
N ILE A 187 -3.23 -8.72 -15.32
CA ILE A 187 -2.20 -7.73 -15.03
C ILE A 187 -2.35 -6.58 -16.00
N ALA A 188 -3.04 -5.51 -15.56
CA ALA A 188 -3.05 -4.25 -16.29
C ALA A 188 -1.74 -3.50 -16.02
N GLU A 189 -0.95 -3.24 -17.05
CA GLU A 189 0.26 -2.42 -16.99
C GLU A 189 0.14 -1.20 -17.91
N VAL A 190 0.67 -0.06 -17.45
CA VAL A 190 0.77 1.19 -18.20
C VAL A 190 2.22 1.39 -18.61
N VAL A 191 2.47 1.57 -19.90
CA VAL A 191 3.79 1.97 -20.41
C VAL A 191 3.96 3.47 -20.17
N ILE A 192 5.06 3.86 -19.54
CA ILE A 192 5.31 5.27 -19.21
C ILE A 192 5.89 6.00 -20.43
N ARG A 193 5.16 7.02 -20.84
CA ARG A 193 5.36 7.89 -21.99
C ARG A 193 5.18 9.35 -21.55
N HIS A 194 5.56 10.30 -22.40
CA HIS A 194 5.45 11.72 -22.05
C HIS A 194 5.00 12.58 -23.24
N PRO A 195 4.09 13.54 -23.07
CA PRO A 195 3.46 14.29 -24.17
C PRO A 195 4.42 15.21 -24.94
N ARG A 196 5.60 15.49 -24.39
CA ARG A 196 6.62 16.39 -24.97
C ARG A 196 7.99 15.75 -25.18
N TYR A 197 8.21 14.56 -24.61
CA TYR A 197 9.54 13.95 -24.52
C TYR A 197 9.44 12.49 -24.93
N ASP A 198 9.34 12.25 -26.24
CA ASP A 198 9.14 10.91 -26.84
C ASP A 198 10.21 9.91 -26.41
N TRP A 199 11.41 10.38 -26.06
CA TRP A 199 12.48 9.55 -25.57
C TRP A 199 12.20 8.85 -24.23
N ILE A 200 11.19 9.28 -23.46
CA ILE A 200 10.79 8.64 -22.20
C ILE A 200 10.27 7.23 -22.44
N GLU A 201 9.51 7.00 -23.51
CA GLU A 201 9.04 5.65 -23.87
C GLU A 201 10.21 4.71 -24.12
N GLY A 202 11.28 5.22 -24.73
CA GLY A 202 12.54 4.49 -24.98
C GLY A 202 13.28 4.05 -23.70
N LEU A 203 12.92 4.55 -22.51
CA LEU A 203 13.45 4.04 -21.24
C LEU A 203 12.84 2.69 -20.84
N GLY A 204 11.75 2.27 -21.50
CA GLY A 204 11.05 1.02 -21.24
C GLY A 204 10.43 0.94 -19.85
N LEU A 205 10.06 2.09 -19.26
CA LEU A 205 9.41 2.15 -17.96
C LEU A 205 7.94 1.73 -18.08
N LYS A 206 7.46 0.95 -17.12
CA LYS A 206 6.04 0.60 -16.99
C LYS A 206 5.66 0.41 -15.53
N TRP A 207 4.37 0.52 -15.23
CA TRP A 207 3.84 0.27 -13.88
C TRP A 207 2.49 -0.43 -13.94
N TYR A 208 2.19 -1.27 -12.94
CA TYR A 208 0.89 -1.93 -12.85
C TYR A 208 -0.20 -0.94 -12.42
N GLY A 209 -1.41 -1.12 -12.94
CA GLY A 209 -2.47 -0.11 -12.87
C GLY A 209 -3.18 -0.01 -11.51
N VAL A 210 -3.12 -1.05 -10.68
CA VAL A 210 -3.93 -1.14 -9.45
C VAL A 210 -3.06 -1.41 -8.22
N PRO A 211 -3.06 -0.52 -7.21
CA PRO A 211 -2.35 -0.74 -5.95
C PRO A 211 -3.20 -1.59 -5.00
N ILE A 212 -2.91 -2.90 -4.93
CA ILE A 212 -3.63 -3.84 -4.06
C ILE A 212 -2.73 -4.27 -2.90
N ILE A 213 -2.92 -3.70 -1.71
CA ILE A 213 -2.18 -4.04 -0.49
C ILE A 213 -2.71 -5.37 0.06
N SER A 214 -1.82 -6.27 0.50
CA SER A 214 -2.20 -7.64 0.89
C SER A 214 -1.64 -8.16 2.22
N ASP A 215 -0.77 -7.40 2.90
CA ASP A 215 -0.06 -7.84 4.10
C ASP A 215 -0.55 -7.19 5.42
N MET A 216 -1.64 -6.42 5.38
CA MET A 216 -2.22 -5.76 6.55
C MET A 216 -3.29 -6.62 7.23
N ILE A 217 -3.44 -6.44 8.55
CA ILE A 217 -4.54 -6.99 9.34
C ILE A 217 -5.76 -6.09 9.20
N PHE A 218 -6.94 -6.65 9.01
CA PHE A 218 -8.19 -5.95 9.25
C PHE A 218 -8.72 -6.32 10.64
N ALA A 219 -8.72 -5.38 11.57
CA ALA A 219 -9.17 -5.58 12.95
C ALA A 219 -10.46 -4.79 13.19
N THR A 220 -11.53 -5.47 13.60
CA THR A 220 -12.82 -4.82 13.86
C THR A 220 -12.97 -4.34 15.30
N GLY A 221 -12.11 -4.83 16.19
CA GLY A 221 -12.27 -4.75 17.65
C GLY A 221 -13.01 -5.96 18.23
N SER A 222 -13.71 -6.74 17.41
CA SER A 222 -14.32 -8.05 17.79
C SER A 222 -13.58 -9.22 17.15
N ASP A 223 -13.23 -9.08 15.87
CA ASP A 223 -12.64 -10.09 15.01
C ASP A 223 -11.36 -9.55 14.38
N ILE A 224 -10.46 -10.47 14.06
CA ILE A 224 -9.16 -10.17 13.47
C ILE A 224 -9.03 -10.97 12.19
N TYR A 225 -8.85 -10.27 11.08
CA TYR A 225 -8.69 -10.86 9.75
C TYR A 225 -7.23 -10.63 9.30
N PRO A 226 -6.34 -11.64 9.39
CA PRO A 226 -4.92 -11.51 9.05
C PRO A 226 -4.67 -11.36 7.55
N SER A 227 -5.66 -11.73 6.73
CA SER A 227 -5.64 -11.61 5.29
C SER A 227 -6.93 -10.94 4.81
N ALA A 228 -6.79 -9.69 4.39
CA ALA A 228 -7.89 -8.91 3.86
C ALA A 228 -7.40 -7.94 2.76
N PRO A 229 -6.88 -8.44 1.61
CA PRO A 229 -6.30 -7.57 0.59
C PRO A 229 -7.31 -6.55 0.08
N PHE A 230 -6.85 -5.31 -0.11
CA PHE A 230 -7.68 -4.19 -0.52
C PHE A 230 -6.97 -3.23 -1.47
N ASN A 231 -7.75 -2.47 -2.23
CA ASN A 231 -7.25 -1.49 -3.17
C ASN A 231 -8.02 -0.17 -3.16
N GLY A 232 -7.30 0.88 -3.55
CA GLY A 232 -7.85 2.10 -4.14
C GLY A 232 -7.36 2.24 -5.58
N TRP A 233 -7.07 3.46 -5.99
CA TRP A 233 -6.29 3.77 -7.19
C TRP A 233 -5.09 4.63 -6.80
N TYR A 234 -4.09 4.68 -7.67
CA TYR A 234 -2.87 5.42 -7.41
C TYR A 234 -3.09 6.93 -7.32
N MET A 235 -2.38 7.57 -6.40
CA MET A 235 -1.94 8.95 -6.53
C MET A 235 -0.62 8.95 -7.32
N GLY A 236 -0.49 9.82 -8.33
CA GLY A 236 0.64 9.77 -9.28
C GLY A 236 2.04 9.81 -8.65
N THR A 237 2.17 10.48 -7.50
CA THR A 237 3.45 10.58 -6.76
C THR A 237 3.88 9.28 -6.09
N GLU A 238 2.98 8.33 -5.86
CA GLU A 238 3.35 6.98 -5.42
C GLU A 238 4.24 6.30 -6.47
N ILE A 239 3.90 6.45 -7.75
CA ILE A 239 4.68 5.86 -8.83
C ILE A 239 5.86 6.78 -9.21
N GLY A 240 5.56 8.03 -9.58
CA GLY A 240 6.55 8.94 -10.17
C GLY A 240 7.61 9.41 -9.18
N ALA A 241 7.22 9.71 -7.94
CA ALA A 241 8.17 10.19 -6.93
C ALA A 241 8.78 9.05 -6.12
N ARG A 242 7.97 8.09 -5.65
CA ARG A 242 8.47 7.00 -4.80
C ARG A 242 9.01 5.84 -5.64
N ASP A 243 8.16 5.11 -6.34
CA ASP A 243 8.56 3.85 -6.99
C ASP A 243 9.64 4.05 -8.07
N LEU A 244 9.46 5.01 -8.97
CA LEU A 244 10.39 5.29 -10.06
C LEU A 244 11.49 6.28 -9.68
N GLY A 245 11.22 7.16 -8.70
CA GLY A 245 12.09 8.29 -8.34
C GLY A 245 13.06 8.03 -7.20
N ASP A 246 12.69 7.25 -6.18
CA ASP A 246 13.53 7.04 -4.98
C ASP A 246 14.87 6.37 -5.35
N GLU A 247 15.96 6.81 -4.70
CA GLU A 247 17.32 6.33 -4.95
C GLU A 247 17.51 4.85 -4.58
N ASP A 248 16.76 4.36 -3.59
CA ASP A 248 16.74 2.97 -3.14
C ASP A 248 15.67 2.13 -3.85
N ARG A 249 15.03 2.68 -4.90
CA ARG A 249 14.05 2.00 -5.75
C ARG A 249 14.55 1.93 -7.19
N TYR A 250 13.79 2.38 -8.18
CA TYR A 250 14.23 2.35 -9.59
C TYR A 250 15.16 3.51 -9.95
N ASN A 251 15.27 4.56 -9.13
CA ASN A 251 16.24 5.64 -9.25
C ASN A 251 16.36 6.23 -10.68
N GLN A 252 15.23 6.66 -11.27
CA GLN A 252 15.21 7.17 -12.65
C GLN A 252 15.57 8.65 -12.79
N LEU A 253 15.67 9.40 -11.67
CA LEU A 253 15.94 10.84 -11.72
C LEU A 253 17.26 11.19 -12.43
N PRO A 254 18.41 10.51 -12.18
CA PRO A 254 19.66 10.82 -12.87
C PRO A 254 19.59 10.54 -14.38
N VAL A 255 18.86 9.49 -14.79
CA VAL A 255 18.68 9.12 -16.19
C VAL A 255 17.89 10.21 -16.92
N ILE A 256 16.80 10.68 -16.32
CA ILE A 256 15.95 11.74 -16.87
C ILE A 256 16.70 13.07 -16.93
N ALA A 257 17.39 13.46 -15.85
CA ALA A 257 18.16 14.71 -15.80
C ALA A 257 19.27 14.76 -16.86
N ASN A 258 19.98 13.65 -17.07
CA ASN A 258 20.98 13.55 -18.13
C ASN A 258 20.36 13.71 -19.53
N ARG A 259 19.19 13.11 -19.78
CA ARG A 259 18.46 13.25 -21.06
C ARG A 259 17.91 14.65 -21.29
N LEU A 260 17.64 15.39 -20.21
CA LEU A 260 17.25 16.80 -20.25
C LEU A 260 18.45 17.76 -20.39
N GLY A 261 19.69 17.27 -20.30
CA GLY A 261 20.90 18.10 -20.37
C GLY A 261 21.10 18.99 -19.14
N LEU A 262 20.62 18.57 -17.97
CA LEU A 262 20.74 19.34 -16.73
C LEU A 262 22.12 19.16 -16.09
N ASP A 263 22.61 20.22 -15.42
CA ASP A 263 23.84 20.15 -14.63
C ASP A 263 23.60 19.40 -13.32
N MET A 264 24.08 18.16 -13.23
CA MET A 264 23.96 17.31 -12.03
C MET A 264 25.15 17.45 -11.08
N THR A 265 26.08 18.39 -11.31
CA THR A 265 27.28 18.57 -10.46
C THR A 265 27.04 19.50 -9.27
N VAL A 266 25.99 20.31 -9.31
CA VAL A 266 25.62 21.26 -8.25
C VAL A 266 24.13 21.14 -7.90
N GLU A 267 23.81 21.10 -6.61
CA GLU A 267 22.42 20.94 -6.14
C GLU A 267 21.54 22.15 -6.46
N THR A 268 22.13 23.35 -6.56
CA THR A 268 21.40 24.59 -6.88
C THR A 268 20.87 24.65 -8.31
N SER A 269 21.23 23.69 -9.18
CA SER A 269 20.61 23.55 -10.50
C SER A 269 19.19 22.99 -10.42
N LEU A 270 18.79 22.44 -9.26
CA LEU A 270 17.50 21.81 -9.02
C LEU A 270 17.22 20.65 -9.99
N TRP A 271 18.28 19.96 -10.44
CA TRP A 271 18.15 18.90 -11.44
C TRP A 271 17.23 17.77 -10.98
N LYS A 272 17.22 17.44 -9.67
CA LYS A 272 16.31 16.45 -9.09
C LYS A 272 14.85 16.91 -9.20
N ASP A 273 14.56 18.16 -8.84
CA ASP A 273 13.22 18.75 -8.90
C ASP A 273 12.69 18.75 -10.34
N HIS A 274 13.52 19.16 -11.30
CA HIS A 274 13.18 19.14 -12.72
C HIS A 274 12.88 17.72 -13.23
N ALA A 275 13.76 16.75 -12.95
CA ALA A 275 13.56 15.36 -13.35
C ALA A 275 12.31 14.74 -12.70
N LEU A 276 12.08 15.04 -11.42
CA LEU A 276 10.94 14.56 -10.65
C LEU A 276 9.62 15.06 -11.22
N LEU A 277 9.56 16.35 -11.61
CA LEU A 277 8.40 16.92 -12.26
C LEU A 277 8.09 16.21 -13.58
N ILE A 278 9.09 16.06 -14.45
CA ILE A 278 8.90 15.39 -15.76
C ILE A 278 8.45 13.94 -15.59
N LEU A 279 8.99 13.21 -14.61
CA LEU A 279 8.60 11.84 -14.33
C LEU A 279 7.14 11.74 -13.84
N ASN A 280 6.70 12.66 -12.98
CA ASN A 280 5.31 12.68 -12.53
C ASN A 280 4.32 13.12 -13.63
N GLU A 281 4.72 14.06 -14.51
CA GLU A 281 3.97 14.40 -15.72
C GLU A 281 3.80 13.16 -16.62
N ALA A 282 4.88 12.40 -16.83
CA ALA A 282 4.85 11.18 -17.64
C ALA A 282 3.89 10.13 -17.09
N VAL A 283 3.96 9.87 -15.77
CA VAL A 283 3.07 8.91 -15.10
C VAL A 283 1.60 9.30 -15.27
N LEU A 284 1.24 10.54 -14.90
CA LEU A 284 -0.15 11.00 -14.98
C LEU A 284 -0.66 10.97 -16.42
N TRP A 285 0.15 11.42 -17.38
CA TRP A 285 -0.24 11.42 -18.79
C TRP A 285 -0.49 9.99 -19.29
N SER A 286 0.43 9.07 -19.01
CA SER A 286 0.35 7.69 -19.52
C SER A 286 -0.88 6.94 -19.01
N PHE A 287 -1.17 7.06 -17.71
CA PHE A 287 -2.35 6.45 -17.11
C PHE A 287 -3.65 7.00 -17.71
N ASN A 288 -3.73 8.32 -17.93
CA ASN A 288 -4.89 8.95 -18.55
C ASN A 288 -5.09 8.50 -20.01
N GLU A 289 -4.02 8.42 -20.79
CA GLU A 289 -4.08 7.96 -22.19
C GLU A 289 -4.51 6.49 -22.31
N ASP A 290 -4.09 5.64 -21.37
CA ASP A 290 -4.48 4.22 -21.32
C ASP A 290 -5.85 4.00 -20.65
N GLY A 291 -6.53 5.06 -20.21
CA GLY A 291 -7.84 4.99 -19.56
C GLY A 291 -7.83 4.32 -18.18
N ILE A 292 -6.66 4.25 -17.52
CA ILE A 292 -6.52 3.68 -16.18
C ILE A 292 -6.58 4.80 -15.14
N ARG A 293 -7.53 4.68 -14.22
CA ARG A 293 -7.79 5.70 -13.20
C ARG A 293 -6.56 5.97 -12.34
N ILE A 294 -6.17 7.24 -12.29
CA ILE A 294 -5.14 7.80 -11.42
C ILE A 294 -5.60 9.17 -10.91
N VAL A 295 -5.03 9.66 -9.80
CA VAL A 295 -5.29 11.01 -9.30
C VAL A 295 -3.98 11.78 -9.10
N ASP A 296 -3.96 13.07 -9.42
CA ASP A 296 -2.83 13.94 -9.08
C ASP A 296 -2.86 14.33 -7.59
N HIS A 297 -1.69 14.68 -7.04
CA HIS A 297 -1.54 14.95 -5.62
C HIS A 297 -2.22 16.25 -5.15
N HIS A 298 -2.48 17.22 -6.03
CA HIS A 298 -3.24 18.42 -5.69
C HIS A 298 -4.73 18.11 -5.55
N THR A 299 -5.29 17.32 -6.48
CA THR A 299 -6.67 16.85 -6.40
C THR A 299 -6.88 15.96 -5.18
N ALA A 300 -6.01 14.97 -4.95
CA ALA A 300 -6.08 14.09 -3.77
C ALA A 300 -6.05 14.89 -2.45
N SER A 301 -5.22 15.93 -2.37
CA SER A 301 -5.17 16.81 -1.20
C SER A 301 -6.48 17.58 -0.96
N LYS A 302 -7.12 18.08 -2.03
CA LYS A 302 -8.43 18.76 -1.95
C LYS A 302 -9.55 17.80 -1.55
N GLU A 303 -9.53 16.58 -2.08
CA GLU A 303 -10.44 15.50 -1.70
C GLU A 303 -10.29 15.15 -0.21
N PHE A 304 -9.05 15.08 0.28
CA PHE A 304 -8.78 14.85 1.70
C PHE A 304 -9.28 16.00 2.58
N SER A 305 -9.08 17.26 2.19
CA SER A 305 -9.66 18.41 2.91
C SER A 305 -11.19 18.33 2.93
N THR A 306 -11.82 17.88 1.84
CA THR A 306 -13.28 17.67 1.77
C THR A 306 -13.73 16.56 2.73
N PHE A 307 -12.97 15.46 2.82
CA PHE A 307 -13.20 14.42 3.81
C PHE A 307 -13.15 14.98 5.23
N CYS A 308 -12.11 15.74 5.60
CA CYS A 308 -11.99 16.35 6.92
C CYS A 308 -13.19 17.25 7.26
N ASN A 309 -13.62 18.11 6.33
CA ASN A 309 -14.79 18.96 6.51
C ASN A 309 -16.08 18.15 6.71
N ASN A 310 -16.22 17.01 6.03
CA ASN A 310 -17.40 16.14 6.17
C ASN A 310 -17.44 15.42 7.53
N GLU A 311 -16.27 15.10 8.08
CA GLU A 311 -16.14 14.51 9.42
C GLU A 311 -16.49 15.53 10.51
N GLU A 312 -15.99 16.77 10.40
CA GLU A 312 -16.29 17.86 11.33
C GLU A 312 -17.76 18.25 11.34
N LYS A 313 -18.42 18.28 10.17
CA LYS A 313 -19.87 18.51 10.05
C LYS A 313 -20.70 17.45 10.78
N LYS A 314 -20.11 16.29 11.06
CA LYS A 314 -20.71 15.20 11.84
C LYS A 314 -20.17 15.15 13.27
N SER A 315 -19.51 16.23 13.70
CA SER A 315 -18.90 16.36 15.03
C SER A 315 -17.85 15.30 15.34
N ARG A 316 -17.09 14.88 14.32
CA ARG A 316 -15.97 13.93 14.46
C ARG A 316 -14.65 14.62 14.19
N VAL A 317 -13.60 14.16 14.87
CA VAL A 317 -12.24 14.68 14.71
C VAL A 317 -11.54 13.94 13.56
N PRO A 318 -11.07 14.63 12.51
CA PRO A 318 -10.28 13.99 11.46
C PRO A 318 -8.88 13.63 11.98
N ASN A 319 -8.63 12.35 12.27
CA ASN A 319 -7.32 11.83 12.64
C ASN A 319 -6.46 11.58 11.39
N ALA A 320 -5.17 11.92 11.42
CA ALA A 320 -4.28 11.69 10.29
C ALA A 320 -2.79 11.73 10.67
N ASP A 321 -1.98 10.91 10.00
CA ASP A 321 -0.51 11.02 10.05
C ASP A 321 -0.05 12.02 9.00
N TRP A 322 0.24 13.25 9.43
CA TRP A 322 0.62 14.35 8.54
C TRP A 322 1.79 13.97 7.62
N SER A 323 2.76 13.19 8.13
CA SER A 323 3.93 12.76 7.35
C SER A 323 3.59 11.82 6.18
N TRP A 324 2.44 11.15 6.24
CA TRP A 324 1.91 10.28 5.17
C TRP A 324 0.87 10.97 4.30
N ILE A 325 0.12 11.92 4.85
CA ILE A 325 -0.92 12.65 4.10
C ILE A 325 -0.29 13.70 3.17
N VAL A 326 0.79 14.33 3.58
CA VAL A 326 1.44 15.35 2.76
C VAL A 326 2.18 14.69 1.59
N PRO A 327 1.88 15.06 0.34
CA PRO A 327 2.54 14.46 -0.82
C PRO A 327 4.07 14.70 -0.82
N PRO A 328 4.86 13.75 -1.36
CA PRO A 328 6.33 13.79 -1.32
C PRO A 328 6.95 14.83 -2.28
N MET A 329 6.13 15.55 -3.05
CA MET A 329 6.57 16.68 -3.88
C MET A 329 5.53 17.81 -3.82
N SER A 330 5.98 19.04 -4.06
CA SER A 330 5.14 20.23 -4.12
C SER A 330 4.25 20.45 -2.88
N SER A 331 4.70 19.96 -1.73
CA SER A 331 3.89 19.81 -0.52
C SER A 331 3.21 21.10 -0.08
N SER A 332 3.96 22.21 0.02
CA SER A 332 3.43 23.52 0.44
C SER A 332 2.45 24.15 -0.55
N ALA A 333 2.32 23.62 -1.76
CA ALA A 333 1.32 24.01 -2.75
C ALA A 333 0.03 23.16 -2.66
N THR A 334 -0.07 22.29 -1.65
CA THR A 334 -1.24 21.42 -1.43
C THR A 334 -2.03 21.86 -0.20
N SER A 335 -3.35 21.64 -0.21
CA SER A 335 -4.21 21.96 0.95
C SER A 335 -3.89 21.11 2.18
N ALA A 336 -3.31 19.92 2.00
CA ALA A 336 -2.95 19.00 3.07
C ALA A 336 -1.83 19.53 3.98
N PHE A 337 -0.91 20.34 3.44
CA PHE A 337 0.27 20.81 4.17
C PHE A 337 -0.06 21.76 5.32
N HIS A 338 -1.06 22.62 5.15
CA HIS A 338 -1.33 23.74 6.07
C HIS A 338 -2.16 23.37 7.31
N ARG A 339 -2.45 22.09 7.52
CA ARG A 339 -3.28 21.61 8.62
C ARG A 339 -2.61 20.42 9.30
N TYR A 340 -2.50 20.47 10.62
CA TYR A 340 -2.05 19.34 11.44
C TYR A 340 -3.26 18.55 11.97
N TYR A 341 -3.02 17.30 12.35
CA TYR A 341 -4.04 16.35 12.76
C TYR A 341 -3.59 15.58 13.99
N GLU A 342 -4.54 15.07 14.75
CA GLU A 342 -4.24 14.15 15.85
C GLU A 342 -3.91 12.75 15.32
N LEU A 343 -3.02 12.06 16.04
CA LEU A 343 -2.51 10.74 15.73
C LEU A 343 -3.24 9.66 16.55
N ASN A 344 -4.56 9.56 16.39
CA ASN A 344 -5.36 8.55 17.07
C ASN A 344 -5.78 7.44 16.12
N LEU A 345 -5.51 6.20 16.53
CA LEU A 345 -6.03 5.00 15.90
C LEU A 345 -7.32 4.57 16.61
N GLU A 346 -8.27 4.13 15.82
CA GLU A 346 -9.60 3.70 16.28
C GLU A 346 -9.99 2.40 15.57
N PHE A 347 -10.69 1.50 16.25
CA PHE A 347 -11.35 0.36 15.62
C PHE A 347 -12.66 0.78 14.95
N PRO A 348 -13.06 0.10 13.86
CA PRO A 348 -12.29 -0.87 13.09
C PRO A 348 -11.11 -0.19 12.35
N ASN A 349 -10.03 -0.92 12.02
CA ASN A 349 -8.87 -0.37 11.30
C ASN A 349 -8.09 -1.42 10.49
N TYR A 350 -7.22 -0.93 9.60
CA TYR A 350 -6.18 -1.73 8.96
C TYR A 350 -4.83 -1.51 9.64
N LEU A 351 -4.25 -2.57 10.19
CA LEU A 351 -3.05 -2.52 11.02
C LEU A 351 -1.87 -3.22 10.34
N LEU A 352 -0.66 -2.76 10.64
CA LEU A 352 0.56 -3.40 10.12
C LEU A 352 0.75 -4.75 10.79
N GLN A 353 1.28 -5.71 10.04
CA GLN A 353 1.52 -7.06 10.51
C GLN A 353 3.01 -7.38 10.50
N GLU A 354 3.46 -8.24 11.41
CA GLU A 354 4.81 -8.82 11.34
C GLU A 354 4.97 -9.63 10.04
N PRO A 355 6.10 -9.50 9.32
CA PRO A 355 6.34 -10.27 8.11
C PRO A 355 6.32 -11.78 8.39
N PRO A 356 5.73 -12.62 7.52
CA PRO A 356 5.59 -14.07 7.76
C PRO A 356 6.93 -14.81 8.01
N LEU A 357 8.03 -14.33 7.43
CA LEU A 357 9.37 -14.91 7.60
C LEU A 357 9.92 -14.78 9.03
N ALA A 358 9.64 -13.67 9.71
CA ALA A 358 10.03 -13.46 11.10
C ALA A 358 9.24 -14.39 12.04
N TYR A 359 8.03 -14.77 11.64
CA TYR A 359 7.15 -15.67 12.39
C TYR A 359 7.58 -17.15 12.29
N ARG A 360 7.92 -17.65 11.11
CA ARG A 360 8.32 -19.07 10.93
C ARG A 360 9.67 -19.42 11.56
N THR A 361 10.63 -18.50 11.54
CA THR A 361 11.94 -18.73 12.19
C THR A 361 11.80 -18.94 13.70
N ARG A 362 10.89 -18.23 14.37
CA ARG A 362 10.61 -18.45 15.81
C ARG A 362 9.97 -19.83 16.09
N LYS A 363 9.11 -20.35 15.21
CA LYS A 363 8.55 -21.71 15.35
C LYS A 363 9.63 -22.80 15.20
N SER A 364 10.63 -22.61 14.34
CA SER A 364 11.74 -23.57 14.17
C SER A 364 12.78 -23.57 15.31
N PHE A 365 12.84 -22.54 16.15
CA PHE A 365 13.75 -22.49 17.31
C PHE A 365 13.09 -22.91 18.64
N ASN A 366 11.76 -23.10 18.64
CA ASN A 366 10.99 -23.56 19.80
C ASN A 366 10.50 -25.01 19.67
N GLN A 367 10.99 -25.74 18.66
CA GLN A 367 10.99 -27.21 18.58
C GLN A 367 12.43 -27.69 18.72
#